data_AF-A0A2X3FAE5-F1
#
_entry.id   AF-A0A2X3FAE5-F1
#
_cell.length_a   1.000
_cell.length_b   1.000
_cell.length_c   1.000
_cell.angle_alpha   90.00
_cell.angle_beta   90.00
_cell.angle_gamma   90.00
#
_symmetry.space_group_name_H-M   'P 1'
#
loop_
_entity.id
_entity.type
_entity.pdbx_description
1 polymer ?
#
loop_
_entity_poly.entity_id
_entity_poly.type
_entity_poly.pdbx_seq_one_letter_code
_entity_poly.pdbx_strand_id
1 'polypeptide(L)'
;MDRGRVKKVYVQAAAKYRMLPDDINLWYVRNSSGTMVPFSAFATSRWETGSPRLERYNGYSAVEIVGEAAPGISTGTAMDMMEKLAAQLPTGFGLEWTAMSYQERLSGAQAPALYAISLLVVFLCLAALYESWSVPFSVMLVVAAGGDWRPAGDLDARAGE
;
A
#
# COMPACT_ATOMS: atom_id res chain seq x y z
N MET A 1 43.71 6.58 -8.67
CA MET A 1 43.04 5.66 -9.61
C MET A 1 43.50 4.25 -9.27
N ASP A 2 42.58 3.34 -8.93
CA ASP A 2 42.94 1.93 -8.67
C ASP A 2 42.43 1.10 -9.84
N ARG A 3 43.34 0.39 -10.53
CA ARG A 3 43.05 -0.40 -11.75
C ARG A 3 42.18 0.33 -12.78
N GLY A 4 42.51 1.60 -13.07
CA GLY A 4 41.81 2.40 -14.08
C GLY A 4 40.40 2.89 -13.69
N ARG A 5 39.91 2.61 -12.48
CA ARG A 5 38.62 3.12 -11.99
C ARG A 5 38.82 4.19 -10.93
N VAL A 6 38.00 5.24 -11.02
CA VAL A 6 37.88 6.24 -9.96
C VAL A 6 37.11 5.59 -8.79
N LYS A 7 37.71 5.62 -7.60
CA LYS A 7 37.12 5.09 -6.37
C LYS A 7 36.89 6.22 -5.38
N LYS A 8 35.87 6.05 -4.54
CA LYS A 8 35.62 6.95 -3.41
C LYS A 8 36.61 6.63 -2.29
N VAL A 9 37.14 7.67 -1.67
CA VAL A 9 38.01 7.56 -0.48
C VAL A 9 37.24 8.13 0.70
N TYR A 10 37.13 7.35 1.77
CA TYR A 10 36.45 7.73 3.00
C TYR A 10 37.45 7.69 4.15
N VAL A 11 37.36 8.70 5.02
CA VAL A 11 38.10 8.75 6.29
C VAL A 11 37.08 8.60 7.42
N GLN A 12 37.28 7.60 8.26
CA GLN A 12 36.43 7.32 9.42
C GLN A 12 37.31 6.72 10.53
N ALA A 13 36.98 6.99 11.79
CA ALA A 13 37.63 6.29 12.89
C ALA A 13 37.38 4.79 12.85
N ALA A 14 38.38 4.04 13.33
CA ALA A 14 38.24 2.61 13.58
C ALA A 14 37.09 2.33 14.55
N ALA A 15 36.44 1.18 14.37
CA ALA A 15 35.25 0.76 15.12
C ALA A 15 35.34 0.99 16.63
N LYS A 16 36.46 0.60 17.26
CA LYS A 16 36.69 0.69 18.71
C LYS A 16 36.66 2.09 19.34
N TYR A 17 36.58 3.15 18.53
CA TYR A 17 36.56 4.55 18.99
C TYR A 17 35.21 5.24 18.73
N ARG A 18 34.14 4.46 18.45
CA ARG A 18 32.81 4.95 18.08
C ARG A 18 31.66 3.98 18.37
N MET A 19 31.81 3.08 19.34
CA MET A 19 30.78 2.09 19.69
C MET A 19 29.95 2.52 20.89
N LEU A 20 30.57 3.19 21.86
CA LEU A 20 29.92 3.61 23.09
C LEU A 20 29.78 5.14 23.16
N PRO A 21 28.78 5.65 23.89
CA PRO A 21 28.66 7.09 24.14
C PRO A 21 29.92 7.71 24.75
N ASP A 22 30.60 6.99 25.64
CA ASP A 22 31.82 7.46 26.31
C ASP A 22 33.02 7.61 25.37
N ASP A 23 33.00 6.95 24.21
CA ASP A 23 34.07 7.03 23.22
C ASP A 23 34.23 8.46 22.69
N ILE A 24 33.21 9.32 22.81
CA ILE A 24 33.27 10.74 22.43
C ILE A 24 34.37 11.50 23.20
N ASN A 25 34.72 11.04 24.40
CA ASN A 25 35.75 11.64 25.25
C ASN A 25 37.18 11.41 24.73
N LEU A 26 37.36 10.42 23.84
CA LEU A 26 38.65 10.13 23.20
C LEU A 26 38.97 11.11 22.06
N TRP A 27 37.99 11.95 21.67
CA TRP A 27 38.11 12.89 20.56
C TRP A 27 38.52 14.27 21.04
N TYR A 28 39.54 14.82 20.37
CA TYR A 28 40.10 16.12 20.66
C TYR A 28 40.05 16.99 19.41
N VAL A 29 39.69 18.26 19.60
CA VAL A 29 39.72 19.28 18.55
C VAL A 29 40.76 20.32 18.93
N ARG A 30 41.53 20.78 17.95
CA ARG A 30 42.52 21.84 18.17
C ARG A 30 41.82 23.19 18.23
N ASN A 31 42.05 23.94 19.30
CA ASN A 31 41.55 25.31 19.42
C ASN A 31 42.43 26.32 18.64
N SER A 32 42.00 27.58 18.58
CA SER A 32 42.75 28.66 17.89
C SER A 32 44.15 28.91 18.47
N SER A 33 44.34 28.62 19.76
CA SER A 33 45.64 28.68 20.45
C SER A 33 46.51 27.44 20.21
N GLY A 34 46.11 26.52 19.34
CA GLY A 34 46.87 25.32 19.00
C GLY A 34 46.81 24.20 20.05
N THR A 35 46.03 24.36 21.11
CA THR A 35 45.87 23.36 22.18
C THR A 35 44.80 22.34 21.82
N MET A 36 44.99 21.09 22.23
CA MET A 36 44.00 20.03 22.04
C MET A 36 42.96 20.09 23.16
N VAL A 37 41.68 20.23 22.80
CA VAL A 37 40.56 20.34 23.73
C VAL A 37 39.66 19.10 23.56
N PRO A 38 39.37 18.33 24.63
CA PRO A 38 38.48 17.17 24.54
C PRO A 38 37.04 17.59 24.27
N PHE A 39 36.27 16.74 23.61
CA PHE A 39 34.86 17.02 23.27
C PHE A 39 33.97 17.26 24.50
N SER A 40 34.27 16.60 25.61
CA SER A 40 33.57 16.78 26.90
C SER A 40 33.70 18.17 27.51
N ALA A 41 34.68 18.98 27.09
CA ALA A 41 34.89 20.32 27.63
C ALA A 41 33.85 21.34 27.13
N PHE A 42 33.11 21.04 26.06
CA PHE A 42 32.19 21.98 25.42
C PHE A 42 30.88 21.35 24.89
N ALA A 43 30.69 20.04 24.99
CA ALA A 43 29.47 19.35 24.57
C ALA A 43 28.93 18.44 25.67
N THR A 44 27.61 18.27 25.69
CA THR A 44 26.90 17.34 26.59
C THR A 44 25.97 16.44 25.79
N SER A 45 25.77 15.21 26.26
CA SER A 45 24.88 14.23 25.64
C SER A 45 23.70 13.89 26.55
N ARG A 46 22.56 13.57 25.94
CA ARG A 46 21.37 13.06 26.63
C ARG A 46 20.66 12.07 25.71
N TRP A 47 19.92 11.13 26.30
CA TRP A 47 19.06 10.24 25.54
C TRP A 47 17.77 10.96 25.16
N GLU A 48 17.37 10.82 23.90
CA GLU A 48 16.08 11.29 23.40
C GLU A 48 15.48 10.24 22.45
N THR A 49 14.16 10.25 22.33
CA THR A 49 13.44 9.38 21.40
C THR A 49 13.19 10.16 20.10
N GLY A 50 13.54 9.55 18.97
CA GLY A 50 13.26 10.09 17.65
C GLY A 50 12.86 8.98 16.68
N SER A 51 12.09 9.32 15.64
CA SER A 51 11.74 8.33 14.62
C SER A 51 12.98 8.02 13.75
N PRO A 52 13.36 6.74 13.58
CA PRO A 52 14.46 6.38 12.67
C PRO A 52 14.07 6.57 11.20
N ARG A 53 12.77 6.68 10.90
CA ARG A 53 12.23 6.87 9.56
C ARG A 53 11.10 7.89 9.58
N LEU A 54 11.22 8.90 8.74
CA LEU A 54 10.13 9.86 8.50
C LEU A 54 9.50 9.53 7.15
N GLU A 55 8.25 9.10 7.18
CA GLU A 55 7.48 8.77 5.99
C GLU A 55 6.67 9.96 5.52
N ARG A 56 6.56 10.10 4.20
CA ARG A 56 5.80 11.18 3.57
C ARG A 56 4.99 10.63 2.41
N TYR A 57 3.78 11.14 2.27
CA TYR A 57 2.90 10.85 1.14
C TYR A 57 2.41 12.16 0.54
N ASN A 58 2.54 12.32 -0.78
CA ASN A 58 2.21 13.56 -1.50
C ASN A 58 2.79 14.85 -0.89
N GLY A 59 3.98 14.75 -0.29
CA GLY A 59 4.66 15.89 0.35
C GLY A 59 4.24 16.17 1.80
N TYR A 60 3.22 15.48 2.33
CA TYR A 60 2.80 15.58 3.73
C TYR A 60 3.45 14.51 4.60
N SER A 61 3.60 14.76 5.90
CA SER A 61 4.01 13.71 6.85
C SER A 61 2.90 12.68 6.93
N ALA A 62 3.22 11.42 6.68
CA ALA A 62 2.24 10.34 6.62
C ALA A 62 2.79 9.08 7.29
N VAL A 63 1.89 8.16 7.60
CA VAL A 63 2.22 6.83 8.09
C VAL A 63 1.48 5.84 7.20
N GLU A 64 2.20 4.85 6.69
CA GLU A 64 1.58 3.78 5.91
C GLU A 64 0.85 2.79 6.83
N ILE A 65 -0.41 2.50 6.50
CA ILE A 65 -1.22 1.47 7.18
C ILE A 65 -1.59 0.43 6.14
N VAL A 66 -1.23 -0.82 6.42
CA VAL A 66 -1.52 -1.98 5.56
C VAL A 66 -2.43 -2.93 6.33
N GLY A 67 -3.44 -3.45 5.64
CA GLY A 67 -4.38 -4.41 6.20
C GLY A 67 -5.17 -5.11 5.12
N GLU A 68 -5.92 -6.14 5.52
CA GLU A 68 -6.78 -6.93 4.66
C GLU A 68 -8.21 -6.98 5.21
N ALA A 69 -9.18 -7.26 4.35
CA ALA A 69 -10.55 -7.46 4.78
C ALA A 69 -10.71 -8.75 5.58
N ALA A 70 -11.59 -8.74 6.58
CA ALA A 70 -11.93 -9.95 7.32
C ALA A 70 -12.57 -11.01 6.39
N PRO A 71 -12.43 -12.32 6.68
CA PRO A 71 -13.05 -13.37 5.89
C PRO A 71 -14.55 -13.16 5.69
N GLY A 72 -15.01 -13.27 4.44
CA GLY A 72 -16.42 -13.08 4.08
C GLY A 72 -16.86 -11.62 3.90
N ILE A 73 -15.96 -10.65 4.08
CA ILE A 73 -16.21 -9.23 3.84
C ILE A 73 -15.48 -8.78 2.57
N SER A 74 -16.10 -7.93 1.76
CA SER A 74 -15.45 -7.36 0.59
C SER A 74 -14.41 -6.31 0.99
N THR A 75 -13.36 -6.20 0.19
CA THR A 75 -12.33 -5.17 0.26
C THR A 75 -12.94 -3.76 0.25
N GLY A 76 -13.93 -3.51 -0.61
CA GLY A 76 -14.67 -2.24 -0.63
C GLY A 76 -15.34 -1.89 0.70
N THR A 77 -15.98 -2.87 1.37
CA THR A 77 -16.58 -2.65 2.70
C THR A 77 -15.52 -2.37 3.77
N ALA A 78 -14.36 -3.02 3.69
CA ALA A 78 -13.25 -2.74 4.60
C ALA A 78 -12.69 -1.32 4.38
N MET A 79 -12.59 -0.87 3.13
CA MET A 79 -12.19 0.49 2.80
C MET A 79 -13.18 1.53 3.33
N ASP A 80 -14.49 1.31 3.14
CA ASP A 80 -15.53 2.19 3.68
C ASP A 80 -15.46 2.29 5.22
N MET A 81 -15.14 1.18 5.88
CA MET A 81 -14.96 1.16 7.34
C MET A 81 -13.73 1.96 7.77
N MET A 82 -12.61 1.82 7.06
CA MET A 82 -11.40 2.61 7.32
C MET A 82 -11.64 4.11 7.16
N GLU A 83 -12.43 4.53 6.17
CA GLU A 83 -12.86 5.92 6.02
C GLU A 83 -13.68 6.41 7.21
N LYS A 84 -14.61 5.59 7.71
CA LYS A 84 -15.41 5.91 8.90
C LYS A 84 -14.56 6.03 10.17
N LEU A 85 -13.51 5.23 10.30
CA LEU A 85 -12.56 5.32 11.41
C LEU A 85 -11.68 6.56 11.29
N ALA A 86 -11.18 6.84 10.09
CA ALA A 86 -10.35 8.02 9.84
C ALA A 86 -11.14 9.33 10.07
N ALA A 87 -12.44 9.34 9.79
CA ALA A 87 -13.31 10.48 10.07
C ALA A 87 -13.44 10.80 11.57
N GLN A 88 -13.08 9.88 12.48
CA GLN A 88 -13.11 10.09 13.93
C GLN A 88 -11.76 10.61 14.47
N LEU A 89 -10.75 10.75 13.62
CA LEU A 89 -9.45 11.27 14.03
C LEU A 89 -9.53 12.77 14.37
N PRO A 90 -8.59 13.29 15.18
CA PRO A 90 -8.48 14.72 15.42
C PRO A 90 -8.36 15.53 14.12
N THR A 91 -8.78 16.79 14.15
CA THR A 91 -8.65 17.69 13.01
C THR A 91 -7.19 17.82 12.57
N GLY A 92 -6.94 17.76 11.27
CA GLY A 92 -5.60 17.85 10.68
C GLY A 92 -5.04 16.52 10.16
N PHE A 93 -5.70 15.40 10.44
CA PHE A 93 -5.42 14.11 9.79
C PHE A 93 -6.31 13.91 8.57
N GLY A 94 -5.71 13.39 7.51
CA GLY A 94 -6.41 12.94 6.31
C GLY A 94 -6.10 11.49 6.03
N LEU A 95 -6.99 10.84 5.28
CA LEU A 95 -6.78 9.49 4.76
C LEU A 95 -6.69 9.56 3.24
N GLU A 96 -5.70 8.88 2.68
CA GLU A 96 -5.54 8.77 1.24
C GLU A 96 -5.22 7.31 0.88
N TRP A 97 -5.88 6.79 -0.14
CA TRP A 97 -5.64 5.44 -0.64
C TRP A 97 -4.50 5.45 -1.66
N THR A 98 -3.66 4.42 -1.61
CA THR A 98 -2.54 4.25 -2.55
C THR A 98 -2.55 2.88 -3.22
N ALA A 99 -1.73 2.72 -4.25
CA ALA A 99 -1.50 1.47 -4.98
C ALA A 99 -2.80 0.71 -5.34
N MET A 100 -2.95 -0.51 -4.82
CA MET A 100 -4.07 -1.41 -5.15
C MET A 100 -5.42 -0.85 -4.69
N SER A 101 -5.50 -0.30 -3.47
CA SER A 101 -6.74 0.27 -2.94
C SER A 101 -7.16 1.52 -3.73
N TYR A 102 -6.20 2.30 -4.23
CA TYR A 102 -6.51 3.42 -5.13
C TYR A 102 -7.11 2.94 -6.46
N GLN A 103 -6.52 1.89 -7.06
CA GLN A 103 -7.04 1.29 -8.29
C GLN A 103 -8.41 0.66 -8.09
N GLU A 104 -8.63 -0.03 -6.98
CA GLU A 104 -9.91 -0.62 -6.62
C GLU A 104 -11.01 0.45 -6.54
N ARG A 105 -10.72 1.60 -5.92
CA ARG A 105 -11.67 2.72 -5.88
C ARG A 105 -11.99 3.29 -7.26
N LEU A 106 -11.02 3.35 -8.16
CA LEU A 106 -11.23 3.85 -9.53
C LEU A 106 -11.97 2.85 -10.43
N SER A 107 -11.62 1.57 -10.33
CA SER A 107 -12.09 0.52 -11.23
C SER A 107 -13.41 -0.13 -10.80
N GLY A 108 -13.72 -0.14 -9.50
CA GLY A 108 -14.90 -0.82 -8.95
C GLY A 108 -16.23 -0.33 -9.54
N ALA A 109 -16.29 0.90 -10.06
CA ALA A 109 -17.51 1.48 -10.62
C ALA A 109 -17.77 1.15 -12.10
N GLN A 110 -16.79 0.61 -12.86
CA GLN A 110 -16.92 0.48 -14.32
C GLN A 110 -17.55 -0.84 -14.77
N ALA A 111 -17.40 -1.92 -13.98
CA ALA A 111 -17.90 -3.23 -14.36
C ALA A 111 -19.43 -3.27 -14.63
N PRO A 112 -20.30 -2.68 -13.77
CA PRO A 112 -21.74 -2.68 -14.02
C PRO A 112 -22.13 -1.97 -15.32
N ALA A 113 -21.48 -0.84 -15.63
CA ALA A 113 -21.75 -0.07 -16.84
C ALA A 113 -21.34 -0.85 -18.10
N LEU A 114 -20.20 -1.53 -18.08
CA LEU A 114 -19.75 -2.39 -19.18
C LEU A 114 -20.70 -3.56 -19.40
N TYR A 115 -21.18 -4.22 -18.33
CA TYR A 115 -22.18 -5.28 -18.46
C TYR A 115 -23.52 -4.76 -18.98
N ALA A 116 -23.98 -3.59 -18.55
CA ALA A 116 -25.20 -2.98 -19.06
C ALA A 116 -25.13 -2.70 -20.57
N ILE A 117 -24.01 -2.13 -21.04
CA ILE A 117 -23.79 -1.89 -22.48
C ILE A 117 -23.70 -3.21 -23.24
N SER A 118 -22.97 -4.20 -22.72
CA SER A 118 -22.86 -5.52 -23.33
C SER A 118 -24.22 -6.20 -23.48
N LEU A 119 -25.04 -6.21 -22.42
CA LEU A 119 -26.40 -6.76 -22.44
C LEU A 119 -27.30 -6.03 -23.43
N LEU A 120 -27.18 -4.71 -23.52
CA LEU A 120 -27.92 -3.91 -24.49
C LEU A 120 -27.54 -4.28 -25.92
N VAL A 121 -26.24 -4.42 -26.21
CA VAL A 121 -25.77 -4.82 -27.55
C VAL A 121 -26.25 -6.23 -27.90
N VAL A 122 -26.16 -7.19 -26.98
CA VAL A 122 -26.68 -8.56 -27.19
C VAL A 122 -28.18 -8.53 -27.45
N PHE A 123 -28.94 -7.76 -26.68
CA PHE A 123 -30.37 -7.57 -26.87
C PHE A 123 -30.69 -7.03 -28.27
N LEU A 124 -29.99 -5.98 -28.72
CA LEU A 124 -30.19 -5.39 -30.04
C LEU A 124 -29.83 -6.35 -31.18
N CYS A 125 -28.74 -7.13 -31.04
CA CYS A 125 -28.36 -8.14 -32.03
C CYS A 125 -29.44 -9.24 -32.16
N LEU A 126 -29.97 -9.72 -31.03
CA LEU A 126 -31.06 -10.70 -31.04
C LEU A 126 -32.35 -10.11 -31.61
N ALA A 127 -32.67 -8.85 -31.28
CA ALA A 127 -33.84 -8.17 -31.80
C ALA A 127 -33.79 -8.05 -33.32
N ALA A 128 -32.62 -7.72 -33.87
CA ALA A 128 -32.40 -7.66 -35.31
C ALA A 128 -32.45 -9.04 -35.98
N LEU A 129 -31.90 -10.09 -35.35
CA LEU A 129 -31.87 -11.45 -35.91
C LEU A 129 -33.28 -12.08 -36.00
N TYR A 130 -34.09 -11.90 -34.96
CA TYR A 130 -35.44 -12.46 -34.88
C TYR A 130 -36.52 -11.49 -35.39
N GLU A 131 -36.12 -10.31 -35.87
CA GLU A 131 -37.02 -9.23 -36.32
C GLU A 131 -38.10 -8.86 -35.28
N SER A 132 -37.80 -9.09 -34.00
CA SER A 132 -38.78 -9.04 -32.91
C SER A 132 -38.14 -8.59 -31.61
N TRP A 133 -38.80 -7.65 -30.93
CA TRP A 133 -38.37 -7.12 -29.63
C TRP A 133 -38.71 -8.04 -28.45
N SER A 134 -39.59 -9.03 -28.64
CA SER A 134 -40.08 -9.90 -27.56
C SER A 134 -39.25 -11.18 -27.39
N VAL A 135 -38.69 -11.71 -28.48
CA VAL A 135 -37.85 -12.92 -28.47
C VAL A 135 -36.56 -12.74 -27.64
N PRO A 136 -35.82 -11.62 -27.75
CA PRO A 136 -34.60 -11.39 -26.97
C PRO A 136 -34.82 -11.39 -25.46
N PHE A 137 -35.95 -10.85 -24.98
CA PHE A 137 -36.31 -10.89 -23.56
C PHE A 137 -36.44 -12.32 -23.03
N SER A 138 -37.06 -13.20 -23.82
CA SER A 138 -37.24 -14.62 -23.45
C SER A 138 -35.90 -15.33 -23.33
N VAL A 139 -34.96 -15.05 -24.24
CA VAL A 139 -33.60 -15.63 -24.22
C VAL A 139 -32.78 -15.10 -23.04
N MET A 140 -32.86 -13.81 -22.74
CA MET A 140 -32.15 -13.21 -21.60
C MET A 140 -32.61 -13.76 -20.24
N LEU A 141 -33.90 -14.05 -20.08
CA LEU A 141 -34.45 -14.65 -18.86
C LEU A 141 -33.93 -16.07 -18.60
N VAL A 142 -33.63 -16.83 -19.66
CA VAL A 142 -33.00 -18.16 -19.54
C VAL A 142 -31.58 -18.05 -18.99
N VAL A 143 -30.80 -17.05 -19.42
CA VAL A 143 -29.44 -16.82 -18.91
C VAL A 143 -29.47 -16.46 -17.42
N ALA A 144 -30.43 -15.64 -16.99
CA ALA A 144 -30.61 -15.29 -15.58
C ALA A 144 -31.05 -16.50 -14.72
N ALA A 145 -31.90 -17.37 -15.25
CA ALA A 145 -32.36 -18.58 -14.55
C ALA A 145 -31.32 -19.72 -14.55
N GLY A 146 -30.48 -19.81 -15.58
CA GLY A 146 -29.39 -20.80 -15.68
C GLY A 146 -28.15 -20.46 -14.85
N GLY A 147 -28.15 -19.32 -14.14
CA GLY A 147 -27.04 -18.83 -13.33
C GLY A 147 -26.70 -19.64 -12.08
N ASP A 148 -27.50 -20.65 -11.71
CA ASP A 148 -27.11 -21.65 -10.68
C ASP A 148 -26.14 -22.69 -11.27
N TRP A 149 -25.02 -22.21 -11.83
CA TRP A 149 -23.90 -23.05 -12.21
C TRP A 149 -23.17 -23.49 -10.93
N ARG A 150 -23.76 -24.42 -10.17
CA ARG A 150 -23.00 -25.22 -9.22
C ARG A 150 -22.14 -26.19 -10.04
N PRO A 151 -20.80 -26.15 -9.95
CA PRO A 151 -19.97 -27.15 -10.58
C PRO A 151 -20.33 -28.52 -9.98
N ALA A 152 -20.76 -29.46 -10.82
CA ALA A 152 -21.09 -30.84 -10.45
C ALA A 152 -19.82 -31.68 -10.17
N GLY A 153 -18.89 -31.15 -9.35
CA GLY A 153 -17.60 -31.77 -9.04
C GLY A 153 -17.32 -32.01 -7.56
N ASP A 154 -18.24 -31.65 -6.65
CA ASP A 154 -17.98 -31.69 -5.19
C ASP A 154 -18.45 -32.99 -4.50
N LEU A 155 -18.69 -34.06 -5.26
CA LEU A 155 -19.04 -35.38 -4.71
C LEU A 155 -17.85 -36.32 -4.50
N ASP A 156 -16.65 -35.97 -4.98
CA ASP A 156 -15.51 -36.90 -4.98
C ASP A 156 -14.55 -36.75 -3.77
N ALA A 157 -14.77 -35.78 -2.88
CA ALA A 157 -13.87 -35.54 -1.73
C ALA A 157 -14.27 -36.23 -0.41
N ARG A 158 -15.28 -37.13 -0.42
CA ARG A 158 -15.74 -37.87 0.78
C ARG A 158 -15.68 -39.39 0.69
N ALA A 159 -14.98 -39.95 -0.31
CA ALA A 159 -14.72 -41.39 -0.40
C ALA A 159 -13.21 -41.63 -0.45
N GLY A 160 -12.58 -41.61 0.72
CA GLY A 160 -11.14 -41.82 0.87
C GLY A 160 -10.72 -41.80 2.33
N GLU A 161 -11.39 -42.64 3.13
CA GLU A 161 -10.70 -43.37 4.21
C GLU A 161 -9.89 -44.51 3.59
#